data_AF-A0A2C1Z9P5-F1
#
_entry.id   AF-A0A2C1Z9P5-F1
#
_cell.length_a   1.000
_cell.length_b   1.000
_cell.length_c   1.000
_cell.angle_alpha   90.00
_cell.angle_beta   90.00
_cell.angle_gamma   90.00
#
_symmetry.space_group_name_H-M   'P 1'
#
loop_
_entity.id
_entity.type
_entity.pdbx_description
1 polymer ?
#
loop_
_entity_poly.entity_id
_entity_poly.type
_entity_poly.pdbx_seq_one_letter_code
_entity_poly.pdbx_strand_id
1 'polypeptide(L)'
;MRKNLSYIEEIVPLYFPNENWEMLPGPSGENNTTVFILANSEQYVLRIYRTHRDEDKVNYEHAVLLALKERSLSFSIPVPMSTKDGQTIVKTFRISCRIV
;
A
#
# COMPACT_ATOMS: atom_id res chain seq x y z
N MET A 1 -17.04 -0.02 10.96
CA MET A 1 -16.14 -1.06 10.42
C MET A 1 -16.48 -1.54 8.99
N ARG A 2 -17.74 -1.58 8.53
CA ARG A 2 -18.08 -2.11 7.18
C ARG A 2 -17.63 -1.30 5.95
N LYS A 3 -17.46 0.02 6.04
CA LYS A 3 -17.10 0.88 4.89
C LYS A 3 -15.66 0.74 4.41
N ASN A 4 -14.77 0.17 5.22
CA ASN A 4 -13.35 0.09 4.91
C ASN A 4 -12.97 -1.14 4.06
N LEU A 5 -13.83 -2.16 4.01
CA LEU A 5 -13.57 -3.34 3.19
C LEU A 5 -13.73 -3.06 1.70
N SER A 6 -14.72 -2.24 1.30
CA SER A 6 -15.09 -2.11 -0.12
C SER A 6 -13.95 -1.55 -0.98
N TYR A 7 -13.19 -0.58 -0.48
CA TYR A 7 -12.07 -0.03 -1.27
C TYR A 7 -10.87 -0.99 -1.30
N ILE A 8 -10.67 -1.84 -0.29
CA ILE A 8 -9.57 -2.82 -0.28
C ILE A 8 -9.85 -3.89 -1.33
N GLU A 9 -11.10 -4.36 -1.39
CA GLU A 9 -11.57 -5.30 -2.40
C GLU A 9 -11.44 -4.75 -3.84
N GLU A 10 -11.51 -3.43 -4.04
CA GLU A 10 -11.25 -2.78 -5.33
C GLU A 10 -9.75 -2.63 -5.65
N ILE A 11 -8.91 -2.41 -4.62
CA ILE A 11 -7.51 -2.02 -4.78
C ILE A 11 -6.57 -3.23 -4.85
N VAL A 12 -6.75 -4.21 -3.96
CA VAL A 12 -5.84 -5.37 -3.84
C VAL A 12 -5.74 -6.16 -5.15
N PRO A 13 -6.82 -6.36 -5.94
CA PRO A 13 -6.72 -7.00 -7.24
C PRO A 13 -5.85 -6.26 -8.29
N LEU A 14 -5.57 -4.96 -8.10
CA LEU A 14 -4.68 -4.22 -8.99
C LEU A 14 -3.20 -4.63 -8.79
N TYR A 15 -2.87 -5.14 -7.60
CA TYR A 15 -1.55 -5.66 -7.25
C TYR A 15 -1.47 -7.18 -7.42
N PHE A 16 -2.58 -7.87 -7.15
CA PHE A 16 -2.69 -9.33 -7.19
C PHE A 16 -3.81 -9.77 -8.15
N PRO A 17 -3.64 -9.60 -9.47
CA PRO A 17 -4.71 -9.85 -10.43
C PRO A 17 -5.05 -11.34 -10.61
N ASN A 18 -4.13 -12.24 -10.29
CA ASN A 18 -4.27 -13.68 -10.55
C ASN A 18 -4.19 -14.53 -9.28
N GLU A 19 -3.88 -13.92 -8.15
CA GLU A 19 -3.60 -14.57 -6.89
C GLU A 19 -4.81 -14.52 -5.97
N ASN A 20 -5.00 -15.59 -5.19
CA ASN A 20 -5.89 -15.52 -4.04
C ASN A 20 -5.20 -14.74 -2.92
N TRP A 21 -5.95 -13.85 -2.28
CA TRP A 21 -5.44 -13.04 -1.20
C TRP A 21 -6.42 -13.01 -0.02
N GLU A 22 -5.86 -12.86 1.17
CA GLU A 22 -6.61 -12.67 2.42
C GLU A 22 -6.16 -11.41 3.13
N MET A 23 -7.10 -10.78 3.84
CA MET A 23 -6.85 -9.56 4.60
C MET A 23 -6.78 -9.87 6.08
N LEU A 24 -5.71 -9.40 6.73
CA LEU A 24 -5.59 -9.39 8.19
C LEU A 24 -5.54 -7.94 8.71
N PRO A 25 -6.31 -7.61 9.76
CA PRO A 25 -6.31 -6.27 10.33
C PRO A 25 -4.93 -5.94 10.92
N GLY A 26 -4.40 -4.76 10.57
CA GLY A 26 -3.18 -4.21 11.15
C GLY A 26 -3.47 -3.01 12.06
N PRO A 27 -2.41 -2.36 12.58
CA PRO A 27 -2.57 -1.16 13.39
C PRO A 27 -3.20 -0.02 12.59
N SER A 28 -4.10 0.71 13.24
CA SER A 28 -4.74 1.91 12.71
C SER A 28 -4.31 3.11 13.55
N GLY A 29 -3.66 4.08 12.92
CA GLY A 29 -3.36 5.38 13.54
C GLY A 29 -4.28 6.48 13.02
N GLU A 30 -4.03 7.72 13.47
CA GLU A 30 -4.76 8.92 13.02
C GLU A 30 -4.60 9.19 11.50
N ASN A 31 -3.40 8.93 10.97
CA ASN A 31 -3.01 9.36 9.62
C ASN A 31 -2.98 8.23 8.59
N ASN A 32 -2.82 6.98 9.03
CA ASN A 32 -2.85 5.83 8.14
C ASN A 32 -3.47 4.61 8.81
N THR A 33 -4.10 3.79 7.99
CA THR A 33 -4.53 2.44 8.36
C THR A 33 -3.60 1.45 7.69
N THR A 34 -3.04 0.54 8.49
CA THR A 34 -2.23 -0.56 7.98
C THR A 34 -3.07 -1.83 7.93
N VAL A 35 -2.97 -2.54 6.83
CA VAL A 35 -3.64 -3.82 6.59
C VAL A 35 -2.60 -4.79 6.07
N PHE A 36 -2.59 -6.02 6.59
CA PHE A 36 -1.74 -7.06 6.04
C PHE A 36 -2.49 -7.83 4.96
N ILE A 37 -1.82 -8.08 3.85
CA ILE A 37 -2.35 -8.89 2.74
C ILE A 37 -1.51 -10.16 2.68
N LEU A 38 -2.16 -11.32 2.81
CA LEU A 38 -1.52 -12.60 2.58
C LEU A 38 -1.85 -13.03 1.15
N ALA A 39 -0.84 -13.17 0.30
CA ALA A 39 -0.98 -13.62 -1.09
C ALA A 39 0.23 -14.50 -1.45
N ASN A 40 0.02 -15.58 -2.21
CA ASN A 40 1.10 -16.51 -2.61
C ASN A 40 1.97 -17.03 -1.45
N SER A 41 1.37 -17.26 -0.28
CA SER A 41 2.10 -17.64 0.94
C SER A 41 3.11 -16.61 1.44
N GLU A 42 3.07 -15.38 0.92
CA GLU A 42 3.83 -14.23 1.39
C GLU A 42 2.91 -13.20 2.07
N GLN A 43 3.50 -12.38 2.92
CA GLN A 43 2.80 -11.30 3.62
C GLN A 43 3.27 -9.95 3.12
N TYR A 44 2.31 -9.11 2.75
CA TYR A 44 2.51 -7.76 2.28
C TYR A 44 1.82 -6.75 3.19
N VAL A 45 2.25 -5.49 3.11
CA VAL A 45 1.70 -4.41 3.92
C VAL A 45 1.02 -3.38 3.04
N LEU A 46 -0.32 -3.30 3.13
CA LEU A 46 -1.12 -2.26 2.50
C LEU A 46 -1.23 -1.06 3.45
N ARG A 47 -0.71 0.09 3.02
CA ARG A 47 -0.83 1.36 3.74
C ARG A 47 -1.87 2.25 3.08
N ILE A 48 -2.85 2.70 3.86
CA ILE A 48 -4.01 3.45 3.38
C ILE A 48 -4.03 4.83 4.04
N TYR A 49 -4.00 5.86 3.21
CA TYR A 49 -3.90 7.27 3.59
C TYR A 49 -5.15 8.03 3.14
N ARG A 50 -5.57 9.04 3.89
CA ARG A 50 -6.72 9.89 3.51
C ARG A 50 -6.27 10.98 2.54
N THR A 51 -6.77 10.96 1.30
CA THR A 51 -6.25 11.79 0.19
C THR A 51 -6.32 13.29 0.48
N HIS A 52 -7.37 13.78 1.14
CA HIS A 52 -7.59 15.22 1.30
C HIS A 52 -6.61 15.95 2.25
N ARG A 53 -5.75 15.23 2.99
CA ARG A 53 -4.83 15.87 3.95
C ARG A 53 -3.35 15.61 3.69
N ASP A 54 -3.00 14.54 2.98
CA ASP A 54 -1.65 14.00 3.04
C ASP A 54 -1.04 13.60 1.69
N GLU A 55 -1.61 14.03 0.56
CA GLU A 55 -1.10 13.67 -0.77
C GLU A 55 0.39 14.00 -0.95
N ASP A 56 0.79 15.24 -0.67
CA ASP A 56 2.20 15.65 -0.79
C ASP A 56 3.12 14.84 0.12
N LYS A 57 2.65 14.49 1.32
CA LYS A 57 3.41 13.66 2.26
C LYS A 57 3.56 12.23 1.76
N VAL A 58 2.50 11.64 1.19
CA VAL A 58 2.53 10.30 0.62
C VAL A 58 3.48 10.25 -0.58
N ASN A 59 3.42 11.24 -1.47
CA ASN A 59 4.31 11.35 -2.62
C ASN A 59 5.77 11.53 -2.16
N TYR A 60 6.01 12.38 -1.14
CA TYR A 60 7.35 12.58 -0.59
C TYR A 60 7.91 11.30 0.05
N GLU A 61 7.15 10.63 0.92
CA GLU A 61 7.55 9.36 1.52
C GLU A 61 7.86 8.31 0.45
N HIS A 62 7.04 8.26 -0.60
CA HIS A 62 7.23 7.35 -1.71
C HIS A 62 8.50 7.65 -2.52
N ALA A 63 8.77 8.92 -2.82
CA ALA A 63 9.99 9.34 -3.50
C ALA A 63 11.25 9.00 -2.68
N VAL A 64 11.20 9.18 -1.35
CA VAL A 64 12.28 8.76 -0.45
C VAL A 64 12.50 7.25 -0.51
N LEU A 65 11.44 6.44 -0.45
CA LEU A 65 11.56 4.98 -0.54
C LEU A 65 12.17 4.53 -1.88
N LEU A 66 11.75 5.12 -3.00
CA LEU A 66 12.33 4.83 -4.30
C LEU A 66 13.81 5.22 -4.36
N ALA A 67 14.18 6.39 -3.84
CA ALA A 67 15.57 6.83 -3.80
C ALA A 67 16.46 5.96 -2.88
N LEU A 68 15.88 5.40 -1.80
CA LEU A 68 16.58 4.48 -0.91
C LEU A 68 16.75 3.09 -1.53
N LYS A 69 15.79 2.62 -2.33
CA LYS A 69 15.85 1.34 -3.05
C LYS A 69 17.05 1.25 -3.99
N GLU A 70 17.42 2.37 -4.61
CA GLU A 70 18.58 2.44 -5.52
C GLU A 70 19.94 2.45 -4.81
N ARG A 71 19.96 2.38 -3.47
CA ARG A 71 21.20 2.39 -2.67
C ARG A 71 21.46 1.01 -2.07
N SER A 72 22.75 0.67 -1.93
CA SER A 72 23.16 -0.50 -1.16
C SER A 72 23.07 -0.18 0.34
N LEU A 73 21.97 -0.61 0.97
CA LEU A 73 21.74 -0.45 2.41
C LEU A 73 22.09 -1.75 3.16
N SER A 74 22.60 -1.60 4.38
CA SER A 74 22.89 -2.74 5.27
C SER A 74 21.66 -3.28 6.00
N PHE A 75 20.47 -2.77 5.68
CA PHE A 75 19.20 -3.13 6.28
C PHE A 75 18.09 -3.12 5.24
N SER A 76 17.04 -3.90 5.49
CA SER A 76 15.87 -3.96 4.62
C SER A 76 15.01 -2.72 4.78
N ILE A 77 14.47 -2.24 3.68
CA ILE A 77 13.46 -1.19 3.64
C ILE A 77 12.17 -1.75 3.02
N PRO A 78 11.01 -1.14 3.30
CA PRO A 78 9.79 -1.46 2.56
C PRO A 78 9.97 -1.16 1.07
N VAL A 79 9.68 -2.13 0.20
CA VAL A 79 9.83 -1.99 -1.25
C VAL A 79 8.45 -1.87 -1.89
N PRO A 80 8.09 -0.71 -2.46
CA PRO A 80 6.78 -0.56 -3.10
C PRO A 80 6.57 -1.58 -4.22
N MET A 81 5.49 -2.36 -4.09
CA MET A 81 5.00 -3.24 -5.14
C MET A 81 4.36 -2.41 -6.24
N SER A 82 4.58 -2.80 -7.50
CA SER A 82 3.90 -2.17 -8.64
C SER A 82 2.60 -2.90 -8.93
N THR A 83 1.55 -2.14 -9.22
CA THR A 83 0.33 -2.64 -9.86
C THR A 83 0.63 -3.16 -11.27
N LYS A 84 -0.35 -3.83 -11.87
CA LYS A 84 -0.28 -4.28 -13.28
C LYS A 84 0.09 -3.16 -14.27
N ASP A 85 -0.33 -1.93 -13.99
CA ASP A 85 -0.06 -0.77 -14.85
C ASP A 85 1.28 -0.07 -14.52
N GLY A 86 2.10 -0.67 -13.66
CA GLY A 86 3.41 -0.13 -13.27
C GLY A 86 3.37 0.99 -12.22
N GLN A 87 2.17 1.36 -11.74
CA GLN A 87 2.02 2.35 -10.67
C GLN A 87 2.24 1.69 -9.30
N THR A 88 2.93 2.37 -8.40
CA THR A 88 3.22 1.93 -7.02
C THR A 88 2.33 2.59 -5.97
N ILE A 89 1.53 3.58 -6.37
CA ILE A 89 0.49 4.22 -5.57
C ILE A 89 -0.81 4.16 -6.36
N VAL A 90 -1.88 3.70 -5.71
CA VAL A 90 -3.24 3.81 -6.25
C VAL A 90 -3.98 4.93 -5.52
N LYS A 91 -4.53 5.87 -6.29
CA LYS A 91 -5.33 6.98 -5.79
C LYS A 91 -6.79 6.78 -6.17
N THR A 92 -7.66 6.99 -5.19
CA THR A 92 -9.10 7.10 -5.38
C THR A 92 -9.56 8.46 -4.87
N PHE A 93 -10.83 8.79 -5.12
CA PHE A 93 -11.45 10.02 -4.62
C PHE A 93 -11.44 10.16 -3.09
N ARG A 94 -11.18 9.06 -2.36
CA ARG A 94 -11.19 9.01 -0.89
C ARG A 94 -9.83 8.75 -0.26
N ILE A 95 -9.01 7.92 -0.91
CA ILE A 95 -7.77 7.42 -0.31
C ILE A 95 -6.63 7.33 -1.32
N SER A 96 -5.42 7.41 -0.80
CA SER A 96 -4.20 7.01 -1.51
C SER A 96 -3.64 5.79 -0.80
N CYS A 97 -3.14 4.81 -1.54
CA CYS A 97 -2.62 3.60 -0.93
C CYS A 97 -1.46 3.00 -1.71
N ARG A 98 -0.66 2.19 -1.02
CA ARG A 98 0.43 1.41 -1.62
C ARG A 98 0.63 0.10 -0.88
N ILE A 99 1.09 -0.91 -1.60
CA ILE A 99 1.56 -2.17 -1.03
C ILE A 99 3.09 -2.13 -0.99
N VAL A 100 3.66 -2.54 0.13
CA VAL A 100 5.11 -2.71 0.35
C VAL A 100 5.42 -4.10 0.89
#